data_AF-T0ZDQ5-F1
#
_entry.id   AF-T0ZDQ5-F1
#
_cell.length_a   1.000
_cell.length_b   1.000
_cell.length_c   1.000
_cell.angle_alpha   90.00
_cell.angle_beta   90.00
_cell.angle_gamma   90.00
#
_symmetry.space_group_name_H-M   'P 1'
#
loop_
_entity.id
_entity.type
_entity.pdbx_description
1 polymer ?
#
loop_
_entity_poly.entity_id
_entity_poly.type
_entity_poly.pdbx_seq_one_letter_code
_entity_poly.pdbx_strand_id
1 'polypeptide(L)'
;MAQSEVEATRERLLQLVKGIYDTLKQGEVPEILMPSRNRDNIVLDQKFAVWRYGDLKVTRSARYVDGAEYMLKSLYMIEFILEMIRNAKTSTLREMYYISEGWKNGKFGTQDESNIMAEDLEVMTALLREDFRLRPEENGASVIGNLTLEEKNRKGEFKKINCKDDVGEAGYSIPYNVDNEKVR
;
A
#
# COMPACT_ATOMS: atom_id res chain seq x y z
N MET A 1 -17.20 -2.63 -9.51
CA MET A 1 -16.25 -1.60 -9.06
C MET A 1 -15.27 -2.22 -8.06
N ALA A 2 -15.72 -2.81 -6.94
CA ALA A 2 -14.84 -3.57 -6.03
C ALA A 2 -13.95 -4.62 -6.68
N GLN A 3 -14.59 -5.47 -7.47
CA GLN A 3 -13.91 -6.60 -8.09
C GLN A 3 -12.98 -6.15 -9.22
N SER A 4 -13.21 -4.98 -9.82
CA SER A 4 -12.33 -4.44 -10.86
C SER A 4 -11.11 -3.76 -10.25
N GLU A 5 -11.24 -3.09 -9.10
CA GLU A 5 -10.11 -2.47 -8.41
C GLU A 5 -9.16 -3.51 -7.82
N VAL A 6 -9.72 -4.53 -7.15
CA VAL A 6 -8.92 -5.64 -6.63
C VAL A 6 -8.16 -6.38 -7.72
N GLU A 7 -8.80 -6.63 -8.87
CA GLU A 7 -8.13 -7.29 -9.99
C GLU A 7 -7.06 -6.38 -10.61
N ALA A 8 -7.30 -5.07 -10.68
CA ALA A 8 -6.29 -4.11 -11.15
C ALA A 8 -5.08 -4.04 -10.22
N THR A 9 -5.28 -4.03 -8.90
CA THR A 9 -4.20 -4.09 -7.89
C THR A 9 -3.36 -5.34 -8.10
N ARG A 10 -4.02 -6.49 -8.22
CA ARG A 10 -3.36 -7.78 -8.49
C ARG A 10 -2.57 -7.74 -9.80
N GLU A 11 -3.15 -7.19 -10.86
CA GLU A 11 -2.50 -7.09 -12.16
C GLU A 11 -1.22 -6.24 -12.09
N ARG A 12 -1.26 -5.07 -11.46
CA ARG A 12 -0.08 -4.19 -11.32
C ARG A 12 1.03 -4.86 -10.50
N LEU A 13 0.68 -5.54 -9.41
CA LEU A 13 1.64 -6.31 -8.61
C LEU A 13 2.28 -7.43 -9.43
N LEU A 14 1.49 -8.19 -10.20
CA LEU A 14 2.00 -9.25 -11.06
C LEU A 14 2.83 -8.72 -12.23
N GLN A 15 2.55 -7.53 -12.75
CA GLN A 15 3.36 -6.89 -13.78
C GLN A 15 4.78 -6.59 -13.28
N LEU A 16 4.93 -6.12 -12.04
CA LEU A 16 6.25 -5.92 -11.42
C LEU A 16 7.02 -7.25 -11.29
N VAL A 17 6.37 -8.29 -10.76
CA VAL A 17 6.98 -9.62 -10.61
C VAL A 17 7.37 -10.21 -11.97
N LYS A 18 6.49 -10.05 -12.97
CA LYS A 18 6.75 -10.53 -14.34
C LYS A 18 7.96 -9.85 -14.95
N GLY A 19 8.14 -8.54 -14.75
CA GLY A 19 9.32 -7.82 -15.21
C GLY A 19 10.61 -8.43 -14.66
N ILE A 20 10.67 -8.70 -13.35
CA ILE A 20 11.82 -9.35 -12.71
C ILE A 20 12.03 -10.77 -13.27
N TYR A 21 10.96 -11.54 -13.40
CA TYR A 21 11.01 -12.91 -13.91
C TYR A 21 11.52 -12.99 -15.36
N ASP A 22 11.03 -12.11 -16.23
CA ASP A 22 11.39 -12.10 -17.65
C ASP A 22 12.88 -11.75 -17.82
N THR A 23 13.43 -10.83 -17.03
CA THR A 23 14.87 -10.50 -17.02
C THR A 23 15.72 -11.69 -16.55
N LEU A 24 15.31 -12.35 -15.46
CA LEU A 24 16.00 -13.56 -14.97
C LEU A 24 15.98 -14.69 -16.00
N LYS A 25 14.85 -14.88 -16.69
CA LYS A 25 14.70 -15.90 -17.74
C LYS A 25 15.61 -15.65 -18.94
N GLN A 26 15.94 -14.39 -19.23
CA GLN A 26 16.89 -14.00 -20.27
C GLN A 26 18.36 -14.18 -19.85
N GLY A 27 18.62 -14.53 -18.58
CA GLY A 27 19.97 -14.66 -18.04
C GLY A 27 20.61 -13.31 -17.68
N GLU A 28 19.81 -12.25 -17.65
CA GLU A 28 20.23 -10.91 -17.27
C GLU A 28 19.99 -10.67 -15.77
N VAL A 29 20.73 -9.72 -15.21
CA VAL A 29 20.56 -9.34 -13.80
C VAL A 29 19.37 -8.38 -13.69
N PRO A 30 18.33 -8.69 -12.90
CA PRO A 30 17.18 -7.82 -12.75
C PRO A 30 17.57 -6.51 -12.06
N GLU A 31 16.87 -5.45 -12.46
CA GLU A 31 17.01 -4.11 -11.89
C GLU A 31 15.62 -3.50 -11.67
N ILE A 32 15.43 -2.84 -10.52
CA ILE A 32 14.22 -2.10 -10.19
C ILE A 32 14.53 -0.61 -10.26
N LEU A 33 13.72 0.11 -11.03
CA LEU A 33 13.75 1.56 -11.14
C LEU A 33 12.65 2.16 -10.27
N MET A 34 13.02 3.10 -9.40
CA MET A 34 12.11 3.77 -8.48
C MET A 34 12.45 5.27 -8.38
N PRO A 35 11.48 6.17 -8.18
CA PRO A 35 11.77 7.58 -7.93
C PRO A 35 12.67 7.76 -6.70
N SER A 36 13.60 8.71 -6.78
CA SER A 36 14.46 9.06 -5.65
C SER A 36 13.64 9.76 -4.57
N ARG A 37 13.82 9.36 -3.31
CA ARG A 37 13.20 10.00 -2.14
C ARG A 37 14.06 11.10 -1.51
N ASN A 38 15.16 11.49 -2.18
CA ASN A 38 15.99 12.58 -1.70
C ASN A 38 15.23 13.92 -1.77
N ARG A 39 15.53 14.83 -0.84
CA ARG A 39 14.92 16.18 -0.78
C ARG A 39 15.02 16.92 -2.12
N ASP A 40 16.13 16.74 -2.83
CA ASP A 40 16.38 17.38 -4.12
C ASP A 40 15.43 16.91 -5.24
N ASN A 41 14.76 15.77 -5.04
CA ASN A 41 13.75 15.26 -5.97
C ASN A 41 12.32 15.70 -5.62
N ILE A 42 12.12 16.53 -4.59
CA ILE A 42 10.79 17.04 -4.22
C ILE A 42 10.61 18.40 -4.88
N VAL A 43 9.80 18.47 -5.93
CA VAL A 43 9.61 19.65 -6.78
C VAL A 43 8.18 20.18 -6.64
N LEU A 44 8.03 21.50 -6.55
CA LEU A 44 6.72 22.15 -6.52
C LEU A 44 6.12 22.14 -7.93
N ASP A 45 5.00 21.45 -8.10
CA ASP A 45 4.18 21.56 -9.30
C ASP A 45 3.37 22.86 -9.24
N GLN A 46 3.81 23.86 -10.01
CA GLN A 46 3.20 25.19 -10.03
C GLN A 46 1.75 25.20 -10.51
N LYS A 47 1.34 24.22 -11.34
CA LYS A 47 -0.01 24.16 -11.89
C LYS A 47 -1.02 23.71 -10.83
N PHE A 48 -0.64 22.72 -10.03
CA PHE A 48 -1.50 22.14 -9.02
C PHE A 48 -1.22 22.67 -7.60
N ALA A 49 -0.18 23.48 -7.44
CA ALA A 49 0.29 23.99 -6.15
C ALA A 49 0.56 22.86 -5.12
N VAL A 50 1.05 21.71 -5.59
CA VAL A 50 1.39 20.55 -4.76
C VAL A 50 2.83 20.12 -4.99
N TRP A 51 3.46 19.55 -3.98
CA TRP A 51 4.80 18.97 -4.09
C TRP A 51 4.71 17.57 -4.69
N ARG A 52 5.58 17.27 -5.65
CA ARG A 52 5.64 15.99 -6.37
C ARG A 52 7.07 15.49 -6.47
N TYR A 53 7.24 14.19 -6.69
CA TYR A 53 8.53 13.66 -7.12
C TYR A 53 8.89 14.22 -8.50
N GLY A 54 10.15 14.63 -8.65
CA GLY A 54 10.75 15.00 -9.93
C GLY A 54 11.27 13.77 -10.69
N ASP A 55 12.15 14.03 -11.66
CA ASP A 55 12.62 13.02 -12.62
C ASP A 55 13.77 12.14 -12.10
N LEU A 56 14.32 12.42 -10.92
CA LEU A 56 15.43 11.62 -10.39
C LEU A 56 14.95 10.23 -10.01
N LYS A 57 15.62 9.21 -10.55
CA LYS A 57 15.36 7.80 -10.27
C LYS A 57 16.58 7.14 -9.67
N VAL A 58 16.33 6.14 -8.82
CA VAL A 58 17.31 5.25 -8.24
C VAL A 58 17.10 3.87 -8.84
N THR A 59 18.20 3.21 -9.20
CA THR A 59 18.18 1.83 -9.67
C THR A 59 18.71 0.91 -8.58
N ARG A 60 17.92 -0.09 -8.18
CA ARG A 60 18.37 -1.20 -7.33
C ARG A 60 18.65 -2.40 -8.23
N SER A 61 19.90 -2.83 -8.28
CA SER A 61 20.34 -3.96 -9.12
C SER A 61 20.62 -5.18 -8.27
N ALA A 62 20.14 -6.36 -8.68
CA ALA A 62 20.41 -7.62 -7.99
C ALA A 62 21.88 -8.09 -8.12
N ARG A 63 22.72 -7.32 -8.83
CA ARG A 63 24.17 -7.54 -8.88
C ARG A 63 24.82 -7.37 -7.50
N TYR A 64 24.26 -6.50 -6.67
CA TYR A 64 24.75 -6.19 -5.33
C TYR A 64 23.87 -6.85 -4.27
N VAL A 65 24.45 -7.20 -3.13
CA VAL A 65 23.77 -7.89 -2.02
C VAL A 65 22.53 -7.11 -1.58
N ASP A 66 22.68 -5.81 -1.29
CA ASP A 66 21.56 -4.96 -0.84
C ASP A 66 20.41 -4.93 -1.85
N GLY A 67 20.72 -4.90 -3.16
CA GLY A 67 19.71 -4.89 -4.21
C GLY A 67 19.02 -6.25 -4.37
N ALA A 68 19.78 -7.35 -4.23
CA ALA A 68 19.23 -8.70 -4.25
C ALA A 68 18.34 -8.97 -3.03
N GLU A 69 18.76 -8.55 -1.83
CA GLU A 69 17.95 -8.64 -0.60
C GLU A 69 16.67 -7.79 -0.72
N TYR A 70 16.78 -6.57 -1.22
CA TYR A 70 15.62 -5.70 -1.46
C TYR A 70 14.61 -6.35 -2.41
N MET A 71 15.06 -6.93 -3.53
CA MET A 71 14.17 -7.64 -4.47
C MET A 71 13.53 -8.86 -3.82
N LEU A 72 14.30 -9.66 -3.08
CA LEU A 72 13.78 -10.84 -2.39
C LEU A 72 12.66 -10.46 -1.41
N LYS A 73 12.91 -9.46 -0.55
CA LYS A 73 11.92 -8.96 0.41
C LYS A 73 10.70 -8.38 -0.28
N SER A 74 10.89 -7.64 -1.38
CA SER A 74 9.79 -7.09 -2.19
C SER A 74 8.90 -8.19 -2.75
N LEU A 75 9.49 -9.28 -3.25
CA LEU A 75 8.73 -10.43 -3.76
C LEU A 75 7.92 -11.13 -2.67
N TYR A 76 8.49 -11.32 -1.47
CA TYR A 76 7.75 -11.87 -0.33
C TYR A 76 6.59 -10.96 0.11
N MET A 77 6.82 -9.65 0.15
CA MET A 77 5.76 -8.69 0.47
C MET A 77 4.64 -8.72 -0.57
N ILE A 78 4.97 -8.78 -1.87
CA ILE A 78 3.98 -8.90 -2.94
C ILE A 78 3.18 -10.21 -2.79
N GLU A 79 3.85 -11.33 -2.52
CA GLU A 79 3.19 -12.62 -2.27
C GLU A 79 2.21 -12.53 -1.10
N PHE A 80 2.66 -11.94 0.02
CA PHE A 80 1.81 -11.69 1.19
C PHE A 80 0.56 -10.86 0.87
N ILE A 81 0.72 -9.76 0.12
CA ILE A 81 -0.38 -8.90 -0.30
C ILE A 81 -1.36 -9.68 -1.20
N LEU A 82 -0.85 -10.48 -2.14
CA LEU A 82 -1.67 -11.32 -3.01
C LEU A 82 -2.46 -12.38 -2.22
N GLU A 83 -1.90 -12.93 -1.13
CA GLU A 83 -2.62 -13.82 -0.23
C GLU A 83 -3.71 -13.12 0.58
N MET A 84 -3.45 -11.90 1.05
CA MET A 84 -4.47 -11.10 1.75
C MET A 84 -5.64 -10.78 0.83
N ILE A 85 -5.36 -10.37 -0.40
CA ILE A 85 -6.37 -10.14 -1.45
C ILE A 85 -7.16 -11.41 -1.73
N ARG A 86 -6.50 -12.55 -1.97
CA ARG A 86 -7.14 -13.82 -2.30
C ARG A 86 -8.09 -14.31 -1.20
N ASN A 87 -7.68 -14.14 0.05
CA ASN A 87 -8.44 -14.59 1.22
C ASN A 87 -9.45 -13.55 1.74
N ALA A 88 -9.56 -12.39 1.09
CA ALA A 88 -10.35 -11.25 1.56
C ALA A 88 -10.03 -10.86 3.03
N LYS A 89 -8.74 -10.94 3.39
CA LYS A 89 -8.21 -10.57 4.72
C LYS A 89 -7.47 -9.24 4.63
N THR A 90 -7.24 -8.65 5.80
CA THR A 90 -6.48 -7.41 5.97
C THR A 90 -5.44 -7.62 7.05
N SER A 91 -4.28 -6.99 6.91
CA SER A 91 -3.19 -7.04 7.88
C SER A 91 -2.73 -5.63 8.19
N THR A 92 -2.25 -5.41 9.40
CA THR A 92 -1.46 -4.21 9.70
C THR A 92 -0.02 -4.35 9.21
N LEU A 93 0.73 -3.24 9.20
CA LEU A 93 2.16 -3.25 8.91
C LEU A 93 2.98 -3.98 9.99
N ARG A 94 2.59 -3.95 11.27
CA ARG A 94 3.30 -4.72 12.32
C ARG A 94 3.00 -6.21 12.22
N GLU A 95 1.74 -6.57 11.94
CA GLU A 95 1.36 -7.97 11.70
C GLU A 95 2.20 -8.55 10.54
N MET A 96 2.33 -7.81 9.44
CA MET A 96 3.19 -8.21 8.32
C MET A 96 4.68 -8.31 8.73
N TYR A 97 5.20 -7.37 9.52
CA TYR A 97 6.57 -7.44 10.05
C TYR A 97 6.80 -8.73 10.87
N TYR A 98 5.89 -9.09 11.78
CA TYR A 98 6.02 -10.33 12.54
C TYR A 98 5.86 -11.58 11.68
N ILE A 99 4.96 -11.57 10.70
CA ILE A 99 4.84 -12.67 9.72
C ILE A 99 6.13 -12.83 8.92
N SER A 100 6.83 -11.72 8.64
CA SER A 100 8.10 -11.74 7.91
C SER A 100 9.21 -12.50 8.62
N GLU A 101 9.13 -12.71 9.95
CA GLU A 101 10.09 -13.55 10.67
C GLU A 101 10.11 -14.99 10.13
N GLY A 102 9.00 -15.45 9.52
CA GLY A 102 8.90 -16.73 8.84
C GLY A 102 9.56 -16.78 7.45
N TRP A 103 9.93 -15.64 6.85
CA TRP A 103 10.43 -15.55 5.47
C TRP A 103 11.93 -15.87 5.31
N LYS A 104 12.56 -16.43 6.35
CA LYS A 104 14.00 -16.80 6.35
C LYS A 104 14.89 -15.61 5.96
N ASN A 105 15.49 -15.64 4.77
CA ASN A 105 16.34 -14.58 4.24
C ASN A 105 15.55 -13.35 3.77
N GLY A 106 14.23 -13.48 3.60
CA GLY A 106 13.32 -12.38 3.27
C GLY A 106 12.78 -11.62 4.46
N LYS A 107 13.18 -11.92 5.70
CA LYS A 107 12.67 -11.22 6.88
C LYS A 107 13.08 -9.75 6.90
N PHE A 108 12.24 -8.90 7.48
CA PHE A 108 12.62 -7.53 7.77
C PHE A 108 13.53 -7.47 9.02
N GLY A 109 14.56 -6.63 8.97
CA GLY A 109 15.45 -6.37 10.10
C GLY A 109 14.84 -5.41 11.12
N THR A 110 13.98 -4.51 10.66
CA THR A 110 13.26 -3.53 11.49
C THR A 110 11.87 -3.26 10.94
N GLN A 111 10.97 -2.71 11.76
CA GLN A 111 9.66 -2.24 11.31
C GLN A 111 9.79 -1.17 10.22
N ASP A 112 10.74 -0.25 10.37
CA ASP A 112 10.95 0.84 9.41
C ASP A 112 11.33 0.33 8.03
N GLU A 113 12.07 -0.78 7.95
CA GLU A 113 12.37 -1.43 6.67
C GLU A 113 11.10 -1.90 5.95
N SER A 114 10.17 -2.50 6.70
CA SER A 114 8.89 -2.96 6.16
C SER A 114 8.00 -1.78 5.72
N ASN A 115 8.04 -0.66 6.45
CA ASN A 115 7.31 0.55 6.10
C ASN A 115 7.84 1.16 4.80
N ILE A 116 9.17 1.27 4.69
CA ILE A 116 9.87 1.79 3.51
C ILE A 116 9.54 0.97 2.27
N MET A 117 9.49 -0.36 2.39
CA MET A 117 9.20 -1.24 1.26
C MET A 117 7.74 -1.16 0.81
N ALA A 118 6.81 -1.03 1.75
CA ALA A 118 5.40 -0.79 1.42
C ALA A 118 5.23 0.52 0.64
N GLU A 119 5.90 1.59 1.06
CA GLU A 119 5.92 2.88 0.35
C GLU A 119 6.50 2.77 -1.05
N ASP A 120 7.59 2.01 -1.20
CA ASP A 120 8.19 1.81 -2.51
C ASP A 120 7.23 1.07 -3.46
N LEU A 121 6.48 0.09 -2.95
CA LEU A 121 5.44 -0.57 -3.73
C LEU A 121 4.30 0.38 -4.12
N GLU A 122 3.87 1.28 -3.24
CA GLU A 122 2.86 2.31 -3.58
C GLU A 122 3.34 3.17 -4.74
N VAL A 123 4.58 3.67 -4.66
CA VAL A 123 5.14 4.56 -5.68
C VAL A 123 5.36 3.80 -6.99
N MET A 124 5.86 2.57 -6.94
CA MET A 124 6.12 1.75 -8.14
C MET A 124 4.84 1.30 -8.84
N THR A 125 3.79 1.02 -8.08
CA THR A 125 2.51 0.56 -8.64
C THR A 125 1.50 1.68 -8.85
N ALA A 126 1.73 2.88 -8.31
CA ALA A 126 0.77 3.97 -8.24
C ALA A 126 -0.58 3.53 -7.62
N LEU A 127 -0.50 2.75 -6.55
CA LEU A 127 -1.63 2.26 -5.73
C LEU A 127 -1.46 2.73 -4.29
N LEU A 128 -2.55 2.80 -3.55
CA LEU A 128 -2.54 3.19 -2.14
C LEU A 128 -2.38 1.95 -1.23
N ARG A 129 -1.96 2.15 0.02
CA ARG A 129 -1.76 1.04 0.98
C ARG A 129 -3.04 0.23 1.22
N GLU A 130 -4.17 0.92 1.21
CA GLU A 130 -5.49 0.35 1.41
C GLU A 130 -5.84 -0.65 0.30
N ASP A 131 -5.37 -0.41 -0.93
CA ASP A 131 -5.51 -1.34 -2.06
C ASP A 131 -4.76 -2.65 -1.80
N PHE A 132 -3.64 -2.59 -1.07
CA PHE A 132 -2.85 -3.76 -0.67
C PHE A 132 -3.45 -4.52 0.52
N ARG A 133 -4.63 -4.12 1.02
CA ARG A 133 -5.21 -4.65 2.26
C ARG A 133 -4.33 -4.46 3.49
N LEU A 134 -3.38 -3.51 3.41
CA LEU A 134 -2.53 -3.10 4.53
C LEU A 134 -3.21 -1.93 5.23
N ARG A 135 -3.55 -2.13 6.51
CA ARG A 135 -4.20 -1.11 7.33
C ARG A 135 -3.18 -0.43 8.27
N PRO A 136 -3.36 0.88 8.56
CA PRO A 136 -2.60 1.54 9.61
C PRO A 136 -2.90 0.90 10.98
N GLU A 137 -1.93 1.01 11.88
CA GLU A 137 -2.06 0.59 13.29
C GLU A 137 -2.92 1.56 14.09
N GLU A 138 -2.87 2.84 13.72
CA GLU A 138 -3.57 3.90 14.41
C GLU A 138 -5.01 4.00 13.91
N ASN A 139 -5.93 4.25 14.84
CA ASN A 139 -7.31 4.55 14.48
C ASN A 139 -7.40 5.95 13.89
N GLY A 140 -8.30 6.13 12.93
CA GLY A 140 -8.59 7.43 12.35
C GLY A 140 -9.16 8.42 13.35
N ALA A 141 -9.17 9.70 12.97
CA ALA A 141 -9.83 10.75 13.74
C ALA A 141 -11.35 10.54 13.79
N SER A 142 -12.01 11.22 14.73
CA SER A 142 -13.46 11.27 14.81
C SER A 142 -14.01 12.56 14.18
N VAL A 143 -15.15 12.44 13.50
CA VAL A 143 -15.88 13.57 12.91
C VAL A 143 -17.13 13.86 13.73
N ILE A 144 -17.32 15.14 14.08
CA ILE A 144 -18.55 15.66 14.68
C ILE A 144 -18.95 16.91 13.88
N GLY A 145 -20.19 16.95 13.40
CA GLY A 145 -20.68 18.10 12.65
C GLY A 145 -21.88 17.77 11.77
N ASN A 146 -22.41 18.80 11.11
CA ASN A 146 -23.54 18.66 10.18
C ASN A 146 -23.10 18.01 8.86
N LEU A 147 -22.77 16.73 8.94
CA LEU A 147 -22.36 15.86 7.85
C LEU A 147 -23.18 14.57 7.95
N THR A 148 -23.60 14.02 6.82
CA THR A 148 -24.26 12.72 6.79
C THR A 148 -23.51 11.82 5.84
N LEU A 149 -23.04 10.69 6.34
CA LEU A 149 -22.25 9.71 5.61
C LEU A 149 -23.02 8.40 5.47
N GLU A 150 -22.78 7.65 4.40
CA GLU A 150 -23.28 6.30 4.21
C GLU A 150 -22.13 5.30 4.35
N GLU A 151 -22.11 4.53 5.45
CA GLU A 151 -21.11 3.48 5.65
C GLU A 151 -21.71 2.09 5.39
N LYS A 152 -20.96 1.27 4.64
CA LYS A 152 -21.27 -0.15 4.47
C LYS A 152 -20.98 -0.94 5.75
N ASN A 153 -22.01 -1.50 6.36
CA ASN A 153 -21.89 -2.32 7.57
C ASN A 153 -21.26 -3.70 7.30
N ARG A 154 -20.96 -4.47 8.35
CA ARG A 154 -20.41 -5.84 8.23
C ARG A 154 -21.34 -6.83 7.50
N LYS A 155 -22.63 -6.52 7.41
CA LYS A 155 -23.66 -7.30 6.68
C LYS A 155 -23.77 -6.89 5.22
N GLY A 156 -23.02 -5.88 4.78
CA GLY A 156 -22.97 -5.40 3.40
C GLY A 156 -24.01 -4.32 3.05
N GLU A 157 -24.79 -3.84 4.02
CA GLU A 157 -25.82 -2.81 3.80
C GLU A 157 -25.26 -1.42 4.11
N PHE A 158 -25.59 -0.44 3.28
CA PHE A 158 -25.27 0.97 3.55
C PHE A 158 -26.21 1.51 4.64
N LYS A 159 -25.63 2.10 5.68
CA LYS A 159 -26.35 2.82 6.71
C LYS A 159 -25.98 4.29 6.64
N LYS A 160 -27.00 5.13 6.58
CA LYS A 160 -26.89 6.57 6.67
C LYS A 160 -26.69 6.96 8.14
N ILE A 161 -25.62 7.69 8.43
CA ILE A 161 -25.21 8.11 9.76
C ILE A 161 -25.01 9.62 9.72
N ASN A 162 -25.78 10.35 10.52
CA ASN A 162 -25.57 11.77 10.74
C ASN A 162 -24.50 12.00 11.83
N CYS A 163 -23.40 12.66 11.48
CA CYS A 163 -22.28 12.96 12.37
C CYS A 163 -22.57 14.03 13.43
N LYS A 164 -23.83 14.48 13.57
CA LYS A 164 -24.30 15.38 14.63
C LYS A 164 -25.34 14.70 15.51
N ASP A 165 -26.37 14.11 14.91
CA ASP A 165 -27.55 13.63 15.63
C ASP A 165 -27.47 12.12 15.95
N ASP A 166 -26.74 11.33 15.14
CA ASP A 166 -26.67 9.86 15.28
C ASP A 166 -25.38 9.37 15.97
N VAL A 167 -24.52 10.29 16.44
CA VAL A 167 -23.23 9.98 17.07
C VAL A 167 -23.16 10.50 18.50
N GLY A 168 -22.46 9.78 19.38
CA GLY A 168 -22.21 10.21 20.77
C GLY A 168 -21.07 11.23 20.88
N GLU A 169 -20.60 11.49 22.10
CA GLU A 169 -19.49 12.43 22.38
C GLU A 169 -18.18 12.08 21.65
N ALA A 170 -17.98 10.80 21.33
CA ALA A 170 -16.82 10.32 20.58
C ALA A 170 -16.90 10.59 19.07
N GLY A 171 -18.06 11.00 18.54
CA GLY A 171 -18.27 11.25 17.12
C GLY A 171 -18.27 10.00 16.22
N TYR A 172 -18.32 10.22 14.91
CA TYR A 172 -18.15 9.17 13.92
C TYR A 172 -16.67 8.86 13.73
N SER A 173 -16.23 7.63 14.03
CA SER A 173 -14.83 7.21 13.83
C SER A 173 -14.59 6.91 12.36
N ILE A 174 -13.63 7.61 11.74
CA ILE A 174 -13.29 7.41 10.34
C ILE A 174 -12.67 6.02 10.15
N PRO A 175 -13.24 5.15 9.29
CA PRO A 175 -12.66 3.85 9.00
C PRO A 175 -11.34 3.98 8.22
N TYR A 176 -10.48 2.97 8.33
CA TYR A 176 -9.18 2.98 7.65
C TYR A 176 -9.28 3.00 6.11
N ASN A 177 -10.34 2.42 5.54
CA ASN A 177 -10.63 2.52 4.12
C ASN A 177 -11.81 3.47 3.94
N VAL A 178 -11.56 4.55 3.20
CA VAL A 178 -12.51 5.63 2.89
C VAL A 178 -12.92 5.63 1.42
N ASP A 179 -12.62 4.55 0.68
CA ASP A 179 -13.04 4.43 -0.71
C ASP A 179 -14.57 4.33 -0.79
N ASN A 180 -15.07 4.66 -1.98
CA ASN A 180 -16.50 4.65 -2.32
C ASN A 180 -17.18 3.28 -2.09
N GLU A 181 -16.42 2.23 -1.84
CA GLU A 181 -16.93 0.90 -1.53
C GLU A 181 -17.40 0.78 -0.08
N LYS A 182 -16.82 1.60 0.79
CA LYS A 182 -16.95 1.54 2.24
C LYS A 182 -17.68 2.75 2.79
N VAL A 183 -17.40 3.96 2.29
CA VAL A 183 -18.00 5.24 2.73
C VAL A 183 -18.47 6.04 1.51
N ARG A 184 -19.63 6.69 1.58
CA ARG A 184 -20.18 7.61 0.57
C ARG A 184 -20.85 8.82 1.17
#